data_AF-A0A7J2TBH4-F1
#
_entry.id   AF-A0A7J2TBH4-F1
#
_cell.length_a   1.000
_cell.length_b   1.000
_cell.length_c   1.000
_cell.angle_alpha   90.00
_cell.angle_beta   90.00
_cell.angle_gamma   90.00
#
_symmetry.space_group_name_H-M   'P 1'
#
loop_
_entity.id
_entity.type
_entity.pdbx_description
1 polymer ?
#
loop_
_entity_poly.entity_id
_entity_poly.type
_entity_poly.pdbx_seq_one_letter_code
_entity_poly.pdbx_strand_id
1 'polypeptide(L)' 'MACTKPVKVKTPAGTEATLVPKKVWALSPKGRKGVKIGLFQDPASGKYFRAKVPDDYPECS' A
#
# COMPACT_ATOMS: atom_id res chain seq x y z
N MET A 1 -7.08 -11.60 5.98
CA MET A 1 -8.02 -10.64 6.61
C MET A 1 -8.03 -9.41 5.73
N ALA A 2 -9.22 -8.87 5.44
CA ALA A 2 -9.34 -7.69 4.59
C ALA A 2 -8.61 -6.49 5.22
N CYS A 3 -7.94 -5.70 4.38
CA CYS A 3 -7.39 -4.42 4.81
C CYS A 3 -8.53 -3.42 5.04
N THR A 4 -8.49 -2.68 6.14
CA THR A 4 -9.57 -1.74 6.51
C THR A 4 -9.08 -0.33 6.76
N LYS A 5 -7.80 -0.14 7.11
CA LYS A 5 -7.25 1.16 7.46
C LYS A 5 -6.84 1.92 6.20
N PRO A 6 -7.32 3.15 5.96
CA PRO A 6 -6.90 3.93 4.82
C PRO A 6 -5.47 4.48 5.00
N VAL A 7 -4.76 4.68 3.89
CA VAL A 7 -3.41 5.23 3.83
C VAL A 7 -3.39 6.38 2.82
N LYS A 8 -2.77 7.50 3.20
CA LYS A 8 -2.52 8.61 2.28
C LYS A 8 -1.37 8.21 1.33
N VAL A 9 -1.66 8.15 0.04
CA VAL A 9 -0.72 7.73 -1.01
C VAL A 9 -0.78 8.68 -2.20
N LYS A 10 0.33 8.81 -2.91
CA LYS A 10 0.38 9.48 -4.21
C LYS A 10 0.08 8.46 -5.32
N THR A 11 -0.94 8.73 -6.12
CA THR A 11 -1.31 7.89 -7.27
C THR A 11 -0.29 8.03 -8.41
N PRO A 12 -0.28 7.09 -9.38
CA PRO A 12 0.54 7.25 -10.60
C PRO A 12 0.19 8.50 -11.42
N ALA A 13 -1.05 9.02 -11.30
CA ALA A 13 -1.47 10.28 -11.92
C ALA A 13 -0.88 11.53 -11.22
N GLY A 14 -0.15 11.35 -10.12
CA GLY A 14 0.51 12.43 -9.38
C GLY A 14 -0.36 13.08 -8.31
N THR A 15 -1.60 12.65 -8.14
CA THR A 15 -2.55 13.17 -7.13
C THR A 15 -2.39 12.47 -5.79
N GLU A 16 -2.65 13.18 -4.68
CA GLU A 16 -2.74 12.56 -3.36
C GLU A 16 -4.14 12.00 -3.13
N ALA A 17 -4.24 10.77 -2.62
CA ALA A 17 -5.51 10.12 -2.31
C ALA A 17 -5.39 9.33 -0.99
N THR A 18 -6.50 9.22 -0.26
CA THR A 18 -6.61 8.41 0.94
C THR A 18 -7.34 7.12 0.59
N LEU A 19 -6.59 6.02 0.46
CA LEU A 19 -7.09 4.75 -0.10
C LEU A 19 -6.83 3.59 0.86
N VAL A 20 -7.72 2.60 0.85
CA VAL A 20 -7.50 1.33 1.54
C VAL A 20 -6.74 0.39 0.59
N PRO A 21 -5.58 -0.17 0.97
CA PRO A 21 -4.89 -1.14 0.14
C PRO A 21 -5.76 -2.40 -0.02
N LYS A 22 -5.70 -3.07 -1.16
CA LYS A 22 -6.33 -4.37 -1.35
C LYS A 22 -5.53 -5.51 -0.72
N LYS A 23 -4.21 -5.36 -0.67
CA LYS A 23 -3.29 -6.35 -0.09
C LYS A 23 -2.06 -5.66 0.47
N VAL A 24 -1.54 -6.13 1.60
CA VAL A 24 -0.30 -5.65 2.22
C VAL A 24 0.59 -6.83 2.56
N TRP A 25 1.88 -6.71 2.22
CA TRP A 25 2.92 -7.69 2.57
C TRP A 25 4.24 -6.99 2.92
N ALA A 26 5.09 -7.65 3.72
CA ALA A 26 6.45 -7.20 3.96
C ALA A 26 7.42 -7.65 2.84
N LEU A 27 8.36 -6.77 2.52
CA LEU A 27 9.54 -7.04 1.71
C LEU A 27 10.78 -6.75 2.57
N SER A 28 11.45 -7.81 3.04
CA SER A 28 12.58 -7.68 3.97
C SER A 28 13.76 -8.56 3.55
N PRO A 29 14.87 -7.98 3.04
CA PRO A 29 16.11 -8.72 2.85
C PRO A 29 16.68 -9.17 4.20
N LYS A 30 17.39 -10.31 4.23
CA LYS A 30 18.05 -10.80 5.45
C LYS A 30 19.05 -9.76 5.98
N GLY A 31 18.94 -9.41 7.26
CA GLY A 31 19.84 -8.45 7.93
C GLY A 31 19.59 -6.97 7.60
N ARG A 32 18.51 -6.62 6.88
CA ARG A 32 18.14 -5.23 6.59
C ARG A 32 16.75 -4.91 7.12
N LYS A 33 16.50 -3.63 7.39
CA LYS A 33 15.15 -3.14 7.69
C LYS A 33 14.27 -3.30 6.44
N GLY A 34 13.24 -4.12 6.55
CA GLY A 34 12.25 -4.31 5.49
C GLY A 34 11.31 -3.12 5.34
N VAL A 35 10.46 -3.20 4.33
CA VAL A 35 9.35 -2.26 4.09
C VAL A 35 8.05 -3.03 3.95
N LYS A 36 6.92 -2.40 4.29
CA LYS A 36 5.60 -2.92 3.96
C LYS A 36 5.09 -2.26 2.70
N ILE A 37 4.58 -3.06 1.77
CA ILE A 37 4.07 -2.61 0.49
C ILE A 37 2.58 -2.93 0.43
N GLY A 38 1.78 -1.91 0.09
CA GLY A 38 0.37 -2.06 -0.22
C GLY A 38 0.14 -2.08 -1.73
N LEU A 39 -0.78 -2.93 -2.18
CA LEU A 39 -1.38 -2.90 -3.51
C LEU A 39 -2.64 -2.04 -3.45
N PHE A 40 -2.68 -0.97 -4.24
CA PHE A 40 -3.81 -0.04 -4.33
C PHE A 40 -4.40 -0.07 -5.73
N GLN A 41 -5.62 0.44 -5.87
CA GLN A 41 -6.23 0.71 -7.17
C GLN A 41 -6.51 2.20 -7.25
N ASP A 42 -6.02 2.84 -8.31
CA ASP A 42 -6.26 4.26 -8.56
C ASP A 42 -7.73 4.45 -8.97
N PRO A 43 -8.54 5.23 -8.22
CA PRO A 43 -9.95 5.41 -8.54
C PRO A 43 -10.19 6.15 -9.87
N ALA A 44 -9.23 6.96 -10.34
CA ALA A 44 -9.37 7.71 -11.58
C ALA A 44 -9.13 6.84 -12.83
N SER A 45 -8.11 5.98 -12.78
CA SER A 45 -7.70 5.17 -13.92
C SER A 45 -8.07 3.70 -13.83
N GLY A 46 -8.51 3.23 -12.66
CA GLY A 46 -8.74 1.82 -12.35
C GLY A 46 -7.46 0.97 -12.30
N LYS A 47 -6.28 1.55 -12.54
CA LYS A 47 -5.01 0.84 -12.59
C LYS A 47 -4.54 0.47 -11.19
N TYR A 48 -3.95 -0.71 -11.07
CA TYR A 48 -3.29 -1.12 -9.85
C TYR A 48 -1.90 -0.51 -9.73
N PHE A 49 -1.51 -0.14 -8.52
CA PHE A 49 -0.18 0.35 -8.22
C PHE A 49 0.27 -0.07 -6.83
N ARG A 50 1.60 -0.06 -6.60
CA ARG A 50 2.20 -0.40 -5.31
C ARG A 50 2.71 0.88 -4.66
N ALA A 51 2.49 1.01 -3.36
CA ALA A 51 3.03 2.09 -2.56
C ALA A 51 3.48 1.56 -1.19
N LYS A 52 4.45 2.23 -0.58
CA LYS A 52 4.86 1.94 0.80
C LYS A 52 3.70 2.28 1.74
N VAL A 53 3.44 1.41 2.71
CA VAL A 53 2.53 1.68 3.83
C VAL A 53 3.34 1.90 5.12
N PRO A 54 2.75 2.48 6.17
CA PRO A 54 3.40 2.60 7.48
C PRO A 54 3.99 1.27 7.96
N ASP A 55 5.15 1.31 8.63
CA ASP A 55 5.88 0.12 9.05
C ASP A 55 5.06 -0.74 10.04
N ASP A 56 4.13 -0.13 10.78
CA ASP A 56 3.19 -0.75 11.75
C ASP A 56 1.88 -1.25 11.12
N TYR A 57 1.62 -0.98 9.84
CA TYR A 57 0.39 -1.39 9.17
C TYR A 57 0.28 -2.93 9.10
N PRO A 58 -0.85 -3.57 9.45
CA PRO A 58 -0.96 -5.03 9.46
C PRO A 58 -0.90 -5.66 8.06
N GLU A 59 -0.31 -6.84 7.92
CA GLU A 59 -0.43 -7.61 6.69
C GLU A 59 -1.88 -8.08 6.50
N CYS A 60 -2.39 -7.95 5.28
CA CYS A 60 -3.80 -8.16 4.97
C CYS A 60 -3.98 -8.49 3.48
N SER A 61 -5.11 -9.10 3.14
CA SER A 61 -5.50 -9.54 1.79
C SER A 61 -7.00 -9.72 1.70
#